data_AF-A0A1M3FIB4-F1
#
_entry.id   AF-A0A1M3FIB4-F1
#
_cell.length_a   1.000
_cell.length_b   1.000
_cell.length_c   1.000
_cell.angle_alpha   90.00
_cell.angle_beta   90.00
_cell.angle_gamma   90.00
#
_symmetry.space_group_name_H-M   'P 1'
#
loop_
_entity.id
_entity.type
_entity.pdbx_description
1 polymer ?
#
loop_
_entity_poly.entity_id
_entity_poly.type
_entity_poly.pdbx_seq_one_letter_code
_entity_poly.pdbx_strand_id
1 'polypeptide(L)'
;MVLGDLHRQAFQALDGLIERHGDATGARVLKFTTPEESLAEITELLKAAAPPDLTDLREAIARGQMPAGLLADAHRRPYALALVQRAAGLLFAVASADDEHEHEVQTAQEARGARVVVDVSTLHVLSCLTECDSLVGQVAERVLPRSAREDITRAMVDVHGLAASSGSMAWDRASDRPVFFERTDAEYRLVRSRAEALAHQASRATVADVKDSSLFGDSVHVAEDSPWLAAIELAAQESLTLWCDDVAVRRLARSVGVKAFSTMALLDAWSSARLESAESPEEIEAVIESQERIARELLAEYVVDVPVSTQQLVAQAATDGWQPAAAGLAISRPAWWVWQTDPFVEFRQLMTAVRSGDYKRLPDWQYAGMLGAARAAATPEAARDVLAGLALLGWNDDLQPEPPFDDLMRGCENARRAAETLEGVGDPVLALPAARATLAKTGVERSEEVIRALITDLGTDA
;
A
#
# COMPACT_ATOMS: atom_id res chain seq x y z
N MET A 1 33.45 -29.86 1.93
CA MET A 1 32.72 -29.89 0.65
C MET A 1 32.55 -28.45 0.21
N VAL A 2 33.18 -28.06 -0.90
CA VAL A 2 33.22 -26.66 -1.36
C VAL A 2 31.85 -26.30 -1.93
N LEU A 3 31.33 -25.10 -1.63
CA LEU A 3 30.01 -24.62 -2.06
C LEU A 3 29.76 -24.80 -3.58
N GLY A 4 30.82 -24.70 -4.38
CA GLY A 4 30.77 -24.90 -5.84
C GLY A 4 30.54 -26.33 -6.31
N ASP A 5 30.85 -27.35 -5.50
CA ASP A 5 30.60 -28.76 -5.87
C ASP A 5 29.14 -29.16 -5.63
N LEU A 6 28.52 -28.59 -4.59
CA LEU A 6 27.08 -28.73 -4.32
C LEU A 6 26.24 -28.10 -5.42
N HIS A 7 26.56 -26.88 -5.85
CA HIS A 7 25.86 -26.24 -6.97
C HIS A 7 25.98 -27.05 -8.26
N ARG A 8 27.18 -27.57 -8.57
CA ARG A 8 27.41 -28.37 -9.78
C ARG A 8 26.60 -29.67 -9.77
N GLN A 9 26.55 -30.35 -8.63
CA GLN A 9 25.72 -31.55 -8.45
C GLN A 9 24.22 -31.25 -8.54
N ALA A 10 23.77 -30.12 -7.99
CA ALA A 10 22.37 -29.69 -8.07
C ALA A 10 21.94 -29.41 -9.52
N PHE A 11 22.76 -28.70 -10.31
CA PHE A 11 22.49 -28.46 -11.72
C PHE A 11 22.51 -29.75 -12.56
N GLN A 12 23.46 -30.66 -12.31
CA GLN A 12 23.47 -31.98 -12.97
C GLN A 12 22.24 -32.83 -12.63
N ALA A 13 21.77 -32.76 -11.39
CA ALA A 13 20.54 -33.44 -10.98
C ALA A 13 19.30 -32.82 -11.65
N LEU A 14 19.27 -31.49 -11.80
CA LEU A 14 18.21 -30.77 -12.50
C LEU A 14 18.20 -31.10 -14.00
N ASP A 15 19.36 -31.11 -14.66
CA ASP A 15 19.51 -31.51 -16.06
C ASP A 15 19.00 -32.93 -16.28
N GLY A 16 19.40 -33.88 -15.42
CA GLY A 16 18.90 -35.26 -15.49
C GLY A 16 17.41 -35.41 -15.18
N LEU A 17 16.79 -34.45 -14.47
CA LEU A 17 15.35 -34.40 -14.21
C LEU A 17 14.59 -33.88 -15.43
N ILE A 18 15.09 -32.81 -16.04
CA ILE A 18 14.53 -32.18 -17.24
C ILE A 18 14.67 -33.13 -18.45
N GLU A 19 15.79 -33.83 -18.59
CA GLU A 19 15.95 -34.86 -19.64
C GLU A 19 14.96 -36.00 -19.51
N ARG A 20 14.58 -36.38 -18.28
CA ARG A 20 13.65 -37.49 -18.02
C ARG A 20 12.18 -37.11 -18.10
N HIS A 21 11.84 -35.88 -17.75
CA HIS A 21 10.45 -35.46 -17.55
C HIS A 21 10.02 -34.26 -18.40
N GLY A 22 10.96 -33.63 -19.13
CA GLY A 22 10.69 -32.51 -20.04
C GLY A 22 9.98 -31.34 -19.37
N ASP A 23 9.06 -30.73 -20.10
CA ASP A 23 8.28 -29.57 -19.66
C ASP A 23 7.35 -29.87 -18.46
N ALA A 24 7.09 -31.15 -18.14
CA ALA A 24 6.29 -31.53 -16.97
C ALA A 24 6.96 -31.21 -15.64
N THR A 25 8.27 -30.89 -15.64
CA THR A 25 9.02 -30.45 -14.45
C THR A 25 8.74 -28.99 -14.07
N GLY A 26 8.17 -28.19 -14.97
CA GLY A 26 8.06 -26.74 -14.80
C GLY A 26 9.40 -25.99 -14.93
N ALA A 27 10.50 -26.69 -15.24
CA ALA A 27 11.82 -26.11 -15.45
C ALA A 27 12.27 -26.35 -16.91
N ARG A 28 12.65 -25.28 -17.61
CA ARG A 28 13.14 -25.35 -19.00
C ARG A 28 14.54 -24.77 -19.09
N VAL A 29 15.52 -25.60 -19.45
CA VAL A 29 16.88 -25.13 -19.74
C VAL A 29 16.93 -24.69 -21.20
N LEU A 30 17.14 -23.40 -21.42
CA LEU A 30 17.30 -22.84 -22.75
C LEU A 30 18.77 -22.98 -23.16
N LYS A 31 19.03 -23.75 -24.21
CA LYS A 31 20.37 -23.91 -24.81
C LYS A 31 20.40 -23.08 -26.09
N PHE A 32 21.18 -22.02 -26.07
CA PHE A 32 21.23 -21.07 -27.17
C PHE A 32 22.42 -21.33 -28.10
N THR A 33 22.19 -21.26 -29.41
CA THR A 33 23.22 -21.42 -30.45
C THR A 33 23.68 -20.08 -31.02
N THR A 34 22.79 -19.08 -31.04
CA THR A 34 23.09 -17.71 -31.47
C THR A 34 22.37 -16.68 -30.57
N PRO A 35 22.91 -15.46 -30.37
CA PRO A 35 22.28 -14.44 -29.53
C PRO A 35 20.87 -14.00 -29.98
N GLU A 36 20.62 -14.01 -31.29
CA GLU A 36 19.33 -13.59 -31.88
C GLU A 36 18.22 -14.62 -31.64
N GLU A 37 18.53 -15.92 -31.76
CA GLU A 37 17.61 -17.01 -31.40
C GLU A 37 17.29 -16.98 -29.90
N SER A 38 18.28 -16.66 -29.05
CA SER A 38 18.06 -16.52 -27.61
C SER A 38 17.05 -15.44 -27.28
N LEU A 39 17.19 -14.27 -27.90
CA LEU A 39 16.35 -13.12 -27.59
C LEU A 39 14.91 -13.36 -28.06
N ALA A 40 14.74 -13.98 -29.22
CA ALA A 40 13.42 -14.33 -29.75
C ALA A 40 12.71 -15.34 -28.84
N GLU A 41 13.40 -16.41 -28.42
CA GLU A 41 12.81 -17.43 -27.56
C GLU A 41 12.53 -16.91 -26.14
N ILE A 42 13.43 -16.11 -25.56
CA ILE A 42 13.19 -15.43 -24.28
C ILE A 42 12.00 -14.48 -24.40
N THR A 43 11.90 -13.71 -25.49
CA THR A 43 10.78 -12.78 -25.72
C THR A 43 9.45 -13.52 -25.78
N GLU A 44 9.37 -14.60 -26.55
CA GLU A 44 8.15 -15.42 -26.63
C GLU A 44 7.78 -16.05 -25.28
N LEU A 45 8.77 -16.55 -24.54
CA LEU A 45 8.55 -17.06 -23.18
C LEU A 45 8.05 -15.98 -22.22
N LEU A 46 8.66 -14.79 -22.25
CA LEU A 46 8.25 -13.67 -21.40
C LEU A 46 6.86 -13.16 -21.77
N LYS A 47 6.51 -13.11 -23.06
CA LYS A 47 5.16 -12.76 -23.53
C LYS A 47 4.12 -13.80 -23.11
N ALA A 48 4.44 -15.09 -23.26
CA ALA A 48 3.55 -16.18 -22.88
C ALA A 48 3.37 -16.28 -21.35
N ALA A 49 4.40 -15.96 -20.58
CA ALA A 49 4.37 -15.94 -19.12
C ALA A 49 3.92 -14.60 -18.52
N ALA A 50 3.68 -13.58 -19.36
CA ALA A 50 3.29 -12.27 -18.88
C ALA A 50 1.93 -12.37 -18.18
N PRO A 51 1.82 -11.99 -16.88
CA PRO A 51 0.55 -12.03 -16.17
C PRO A 51 -0.49 -11.16 -16.87
N PRO A 52 -1.80 -11.34 -16.66
CA PRO A 52 -2.81 -10.41 -17.20
C PRO A 52 -2.48 -8.96 -16.80
N ASP A 53 -2.95 -7.99 -17.60
CA ASP A 53 -2.92 -6.59 -17.15
C ASP A 53 -3.89 -6.45 -15.97
N LEU A 54 -3.33 -6.13 -14.81
CA LEU A 54 -4.05 -5.99 -13.54
C LEU A 54 -3.99 -4.55 -13.03
N THR A 55 -3.74 -3.57 -13.90
CA THR A 55 -3.66 -2.15 -13.52
C THR A 55 -4.95 -1.72 -12.81
N ASP A 56 -6.12 -2.01 -13.40
CA ASP A 56 -7.42 -1.69 -12.80
C ASP A 56 -7.64 -2.37 -11.44
N LEU A 57 -7.20 -3.64 -11.31
CA LEU A 57 -7.29 -4.36 -10.04
C LEU A 57 -6.37 -3.75 -8.98
N ARG A 58 -5.13 -3.40 -9.34
CA ARG A 58 -4.19 -2.73 -8.44
C ARG A 58 -4.72 -1.39 -7.98
N GLU A 59 -5.34 -0.63 -8.88
CA GLU A 59 -5.98 0.63 -8.52
C GLU A 59 -7.20 0.43 -7.61
N ALA A 60 -8.05 -0.56 -7.88
CA ALA A 60 -9.19 -0.89 -7.03
C ALA A 60 -8.73 -1.33 -5.63
N ILE A 61 -7.66 -2.14 -5.54
CA ILE A 61 -7.03 -2.49 -4.27
C ILE A 61 -6.50 -1.22 -3.60
N ALA A 62 -5.77 -0.36 -4.32
CA ALA A 62 -5.24 0.93 -3.85
C ALA A 62 -6.32 1.99 -3.54
N ARG A 63 -7.60 1.69 -3.79
CA ARG A 63 -8.77 2.47 -3.34
C ARG A 63 -9.53 1.78 -2.20
N GLY A 64 -9.07 0.63 -1.72
CA GLY A 64 -9.75 -0.16 -0.68
C GLY A 64 -11.07 -0.79 -1.16
N GLN A 65 -11.26 -0.92 -2.48
CA GLN A 65 -12.47 -1.45 -3.11
C GLN A 65 -12.41 -2.97 -3.31
N MET A 66 -11.20 -3.53 -3.39
CA MET A 66 -10.94 -4.95 -3.63
C MET A 66 -9.87 -5.49 -2.66
N PRO A 67 -10.00 -6.74 -2.18
CA PRO A 67 -8.99 -7.38 -1.35
C PRO A 67 -7.62 -7.51 -2.02
N ALA A 68 -6.54 -7.29 -1.27
CA ALA A 68 -5.17 -7.53 -1.74
C ALA A 68 -4.93 -9.00 -2.09
N GLY A 69 -5.67 -9.92 -1.45
CA GLY A 69 -5.65 -11.34 -1.74
C GLY A 69 -5.98 -11.69 -3.20
N LEU A 70 -6.85 -10.92 -3.87
CA LEU A 70 -7.17 -11.14 -5.28
C LEU A 70 -5.96 -10.99 -6.20
N LEU A 71 -5.03 -10.09 -5.87
CA LEU A 71 -3.79 -9.94 -6.62
C LEU A 71 -2.91 -11.20 -6.49
N ALA A 72 -2.86 -11.79 -5.29
CA ALA A 72 -2.13 -13.03 -5.04
C ALA A 72 -2.77 -14.20 -5.81
N ASP A 73 -4.10 -14.31 -5.77
CA ASP A 73 -4.85 -15.34 -6.50
C ASP A 73 -4.66 -15.22 -8.03
N ALA A 74 -4.73 -13.99 -8.57
CA ALA A 74 -4.52 -13.73 -9.99
C ALA A 74 -3.12 -14.12 -10.46
N HIS A 75 -2.11 -13.95 -9.60
CA HIS A 75 -0.73 -14.38 -9.87
C HIS A 75 -0.45 -15.83 -9.46
N ARG A 76 -1.42 -16.55 -8.87
CA ARG A 76 -1.24 -17.87 -8.25
C ARG A 76 -0.04 -17.92 -7.29
N ARG A 77 0.09 -16.87 -6.48
CA ARG A 77 1.13 -16.72 -5.47
C ARG A 77 0.51 -16.76 -4.08
N PRO A 78 1.30 -17.13 -3.05
CA PRO A 78 0.83 -17.04 -1.68
C PRO A 78 0.40 -15.61 -1.32
N TYR A 79 -0.72 -15.46 -0.61
CA TYR A 79 -1.19 -14.15 -0.12
C TYR A 79 -0.17 -13.54 0.84
N ALA A 80 0.41 -14.34 1.72
CA ALA A 80 1.50 -13.95 2.60
C ALA A 80 2.70 -13.39 1.82
N LEU A 81 3.04 -13.97 0.66
CA LEU A 81 4.13 -13.48 -0.19
C LEU A 81 3.81 -12.09 -0.76
N ALA A 82 2.58 -11.91 -1.25
CA ALA A 82 2.13 -10.63 -1.78
C ALA A 82 2.20 -9.51 -0.73
N LEU A 83 1.85 -9.80 0.52
CA LEU A 83 1.95 -8.86 1.64
C LEU A 83 3.40 -8.50 1.97
N VAL A 84 4.29 -9.49 2.20
CA VAL A 84 5.69 -9.21 2.58
C VAL A 84 6.50 -8.51 1.47
N GLN A 85 6.13 -8.75 0.21
CA GLN A 85 6.70 -8.05 -0.95
C GLN A 85 6.02 -6.71 -1.25
N ARG A 86 4.93 -6.38 -0.56
CA ARG A 86 4.08 -5.21 -0.83
C ARG A 86 3.63 -5.16 -2.30
N ALA A 87 3.15 -6.27 -2.84
CA ALA A 87 2.77 -6.40 -4.25
C ALA A 87 1.63 -5.42 -4.65
N ALA A 88 0.69 -5.16 -3.74
CA ALA A 88 -0.36 -4.16 -3.93
C ALA A 88 0.12 -2.70 -3.73
N GLY A 89 1.36 -2.50 -3.28
CA GLY A 89 1.97 -1.20 -2.99
C GLY A 89 1.63 -0.63 -1.62
N LEU A 90 0.50 -1.03 -1.02
CA LEU A 90 0.01 -0.48 0.26
C LEU A 90 -1.00 -1.41 0.94
N LEU A 91 -1.23 -1.20 2.24
CA LEU A 91 -2.32 -1.82 3.01
C LEU A 91 -3.18 -0.74 3.70
N PHE A 92 -4.51 -0.93 3.69
CA PHE A 92 -5.47 0.02 4.24
C PHE A 92 -5.75 -0.19 5.72
N ALA A 93 -5.22 0.68 6.58
CA ALA A 93 -5.46 0.56 8.02
C ALA A 93 -6.91 0.91 8.38
N VAL A 94 -7.35 2.11 7.98
CA VAL A 94 -8.64 2.69 8.36
C VAL A 94 -9.48 2.99 7.11
N ALA A 95 -10.78 2.69 7.17
CA ALA A 95 -11.70 3.14 6.14
C ALA A 95 -11.98 4.64 6.32
N SER A 96 -11.81 5.44 5.27
CA SER A 96 -12.06 6.88 5.28
C SER A 96 -13.56 7.27 5.29
N ALA A 97 -14.47 6.33 5.52
CA ALA A 97 -15.90 6.58 5.62
C ALA A 97 -16.28 6.70 7.09
N ASP A 98 -16.90 7.82 7.46
CA ASP A 98 -16.97 8.32 8.84
C ASP A 98 -17.56 7.31 9.86
N ASP A 99 -18.43 6.39 9.45
CA ASP A 99 -19.04 5.43 10.38
C ASP A 99 -18.35 4.04 10.39
N GLU A 100 -17.54 3.70 9.39
CA GLU A 100 -16.95 2.35 9.31
C GLU A 100 -15.91 2.13 10.42
N HIS A 101 -15.05 3.12 10.67
CA HIS A 101 -14.02 3.02 11.70
C HIS A 101 -14.61 2.98 13.11
N GLU A 102 -15.63 3.80 13.39
CA GLU A 102 -16.30 3.83 14.70
C GLU A 102 -16.93 2.47 15.04
N HIS A 103 -17.58 1.83 14.06
CA HIS A 103 -18.11 0.46 14.23
C HIS A 103 -16.98 -0.57 14.46
N GLU A 104 -15.83 -0.42 13.80
CA GLU A 104 -14.67 -1.27 14.03
C GLU A 104 -14.11 -1.08 15.45
N VAL A 105 -14.04 0.17 15.94
CA VAL A 105 -13.59 0.48 17.32
C VAL A 105 -14.52 -0.16 18.33
N GLN A 106 -15.84 -0.03 18.17
CA GLN A 106 -16.79 -0.71 19.05
C GLN A 106 -16.64 -2.24 18.99
N THR A 107 -16.49 -2.79 17.79
CA THR A 107 -16.28 -4.23 17.60
C THR A 107 -14.99 -4.71 18.29
N ALA A 108 -13.93 -3.92 18.22
CA ALA A 108 -12.66 -4.20 18.90
C ALA A 108 -12.79 -4.14 20.41
N GLN A 109 -13.57 -3.19 20.96
CA GLN A 109 -13.88 -3.12 22.38
C GLN A 109 -14.62 -4.37 22.87
N GLU A 110 -15.64 -4.82 22.11
CA GLU A 110 -16.41 -6.03 22.41
C GLU A 110 -15.57 -7.32 22.33
N ALA A 111 -14.55 -7.34 21.47
CA ALA A 111 -13.66 -8.48 21.28
C ALA A 111 -12.57 -8.62 22.36
N ARG A 112 -12.46 -7.67 23.30
CA ARG A 112 -11.45 -7.71 24.36
C ARG A 112 -11.64 -8.91 25.28
N GLY A 113 -10.57 -9.65 25.52
CA GLY A 113 -10.59 -10.90 26.28
C GLY A 113 -11.36 -12.03 25.60
N ALA A 114 -11.78 -11.87 24.33
CA ALA A 114 -12.44 -12.90 23.56
C ALA A 114 -11.44 -13.67 22.68
N ARG A 115 -11.88 -14.82 22.17
CA ARG A 115 -11.21 -15.55 21.09
C ARG A 115 -11.57 -14.88 19.77
N VAL A 116 -10.60 -14.67 18.89
CA VAL A 116 -10.79 -14.00 17.59
C VAL A 116 -10.14 -14.80 16.47
N VAL A 117 -10.70 -14.72 15.26
CA VAL A 117 -10.04 -15.22 14.06
C VAL A 117 -9.12 -14.13 13.52
N VAL A 118 -7.90 -14.49 13.14
CA VAL A 118 -6.92 -13.55 12.57
C VAL A 118 -6.66 -13.84 11.10
N ASP A 119 -6.62 -12.79 10.28
CA ASP A 119 -6.20 -12.86 8.88
C ASP A 119 -4.66 -12.72 8.74
N VAL A 120 -4.12 -13.14 7.60
CA VAL A 120 -2.69 -13.00 7.25
C VAL A 120 -2.26 -11.52 7.22
N SER A 121 -3.11 -10.59 6.77
CA SER A 121 -2.82 -9.15 6.81
C SER A 121 -2.56 -8.65 8.23
N THR A 122 -3.36 -9.11 9.20
CA THR A 122 -3.18 -8.77 10.62
C THR A 122 -1.86 -9.29 11.16
N LEU A 123 -1.52 -10.54 10.85
CA LEU A 123 -0.24 -11.10 11.27
C LEU A 123 0.93 -10.34 10.65
N HIS A 124 0.78 -9.85 9.42
CA HIS A 124 1.78 -9.02 8.76
C HIS A 124 1.93 -7.66 9.46
N VAL A 125 0.82 -6.95 9.73
CA VAL A 125 0.85 -5.68 10.46
C VAL A 125 1.47 -5.86 11.85
N LEU A 126 1.03 -6.84 12.62
CA LEU A 126 1.60 -7.13 13.95
C LEU A 126 3.09 -7.47 13.89
N SER A 127 3.57 -8.08 12.80
CA SER A 127 4.99 -8.41 12.63
C SER A 127 5.89 -7.18 12.45
N CYS A 128 5.29 -6.03 12.13
CA CYS A 128 5.97 -4.76 11.91
C CYS A 128 6.01 -3.87 13.16
N LEU A 129 5.26 -4.21 14.22
CA LEU A 129 5.09 -3.36 15.39
C LEU A 129 6.00 -3.77 16.56
N THR A 130 6.67 -2.79 17.16
CA THR A 130 7.51 -3.03 18.34
C THR A 130 6.67 -3.40 19.56
N GLU A 131 5.53 -2.72 19.75
CA GLU A 131 4.59 -2.97 20.87
C GLU A 131 3.46 -3.95 20.51
N CYS A 132 3.71 -4.90 19.59
CA CYS A 132 2.69 -5.87 19.16
C CYS A 132 2.12 -6.70 20.32
N ASP A 133 2.92 -7.05 21.33
CA ASP A 133 2.48 -7.88 22.45
C ASP A 133 1.39 -7.20 23.30
N SER A 134 1.40 -5.87 23.43
CA SER A 134 0.38 -5.12 24.18
C SER A 134 -0.98 -5.15 23.47
N LEU A 135 -0.97 -5.12 22.13
CA LEU A 135 -2.16 -5.25 21.29
C LEU A 135 -2.66 -6.70 21.27
N VAL A 136 -1.76 -7.67 21.07
CA VAL A 136 -2.10 -9.10 21.11
C VAL A 136 -2.68 -9.50 22.48
N GLY A 137 -2.17 -8.91 23.56
CA GLY A 137 -2.67 -9.14 24.92
C GLY A 137 -4.10 -8.63 25.17
N GLN A 138 -4.70 -7.86 24.25
CA GLN A 138 -6.09 -7.42 24.37
C GLN A 138 -7.09 -8.53 24.05
N VAL A 139 -6.69 -9.60 23.35
CA VAL A 139 -7.55 -10.74 23.00
C VAL A 139 -7.07 -12.00 23.75
N ALA A 140 -7.98 -12.91 24.07
CA ALA A 140 -7.64 -14.11 24.83
C ALA A 140 -6.92 -15.17 23.98
N GLU A 141 -7.34 -15.32 22.73
CA GLU A 141 -6.76 -16.30 21.81
C GLU A 141 -6.95 -15.84 20.36
N ARG A 142 -5.91 -16.05 19.54
CA ARG A 142 -5.94 -15.81 18.09
C ARG A 142 -6.01 -17.15 17.35
N VAL A 143 -6.98 -17.29 16.46
CA VAL A 143 -7.19 -18.50 15.67
C VAL A 143 -6.91 -18.20 14.20
N LEU A 144 -6.05 -18.99 13.57
CA LEU A 144 -5.67 -18.88 12.17
C LEU A 144 -6.21 -20.08 11.38
N PRO A 145 -6.82 -19.89 10.21
CA PRO A 145 -7.17 -20.99 9.32
C PRO A 145 -5.94 -21.81 8.90
N ARG A 146 -6.10 -23.13 8.75
CA ARG A 146 -4.99 -24.00 8.28
C ARG A 146 -4.45 -23.58 6.91
N SER A 147 -5.32 -23.25 5.96
CA SER A 147 -4.92 -22.78 4.63
C SER A 147 -4.04 -21.52 4.70
N ALA A 148 -4.34 -20.59 5.62
CA ALA A 148 -3.51 -19.41 5.88
C ALA A 148 -2.15 -19.78 6.49
N ARG A 149 -2.08 -20.77 7.39
CA ARG A 149 -0.80 -21.27 7.94
C ARG A 149 0.07 -21.92 6.86
N GLU A 150 -0.55 -22.70 5.98
CA GLU A 150 0.11 -23.33 4.83
C GLU A 150 0.58 -22.28 3.82
N ASP A 151 -0.24 -21.25 3.57
CA ASP A 151 0.10 -20.12 2.72
C ASP A 151 1.36 -19.39 3.20
N ILE A 152 1.46 -19.08 4.49
CA ILE A 152 2.65 -18.47 5.09
C ILE A 152 3.88 -19.36 4.94
N THR A 153 3.69 -20.68 5.03
CA THR A 153 4.78 -21.66 4.85
C THR A 153 5.24 -21.71 3.38
N ARG A 154 4.30 -21.69 2.42
CA ARG A 154 4.63 -21.57 0.99
C ARG A 154 5.34 -20.27 0.67
N ALA A 155 4.90 -19.15 1.26
CA ALA A 155 5.56 -17.85 1.11
C ALA A 155 7.02 -17.90 1.60
N MET A 156 7.28 -18.55 2.74
CA MET A 156 8.64 -18.75 3.23
C MET A 156 9.51 -19.53 2.25
N VAL A 157 8.98 -20.59 1.63
CA VAL A 157 9.71 -21.35 0.60
C VAL A 157 10.01 -20.48 -0.62
N ASP A 158 9.04 -19.73 -1.11
CA ASP A 158 9.20 -18.81 -2.24
C ASP A 158 10.27 -17.74 -1.95
N VAL A 159 10.24 -17.14 -0.76
CA VAL A 159 11.24 -16.13 -0.34
C VAL A 159 12.64 -16.72 -0.27
N HIS A 160 12.81 -17.93 0.27
CA HIS A 160 14.13 -18.60 0.24
C HIS A 160 14.61 -18.88 -1.18
N GLY A 161 13.69 -19.19 -2.10
CA GLY A 161 13.99 -19.32 -3.53
C GLY A 161 14.52 -18.02 -4.16
N LEU A 162 14.10 -16.85 -3.69
CA LEU A 162 14.59 -15.55 -4.19
C LEU A 162 16.09 -15.36 -3.94
N ALA A 163 16.66 -15.98 -2.90
CA ALA A 163 18.08 -15.90 -2.58
C ALA A 163 18.98 -16.47 -3.69
N ALA A 164 18.42 -17.35 -4.52
CA ALA A 164 19.15 -18.02 -5.59
C ALA A 164 19.16 -17.22 -6.91
N SER A 165 18.53 -16.03 -6.97
CA SER A 165 18.43 -15.23 -8.18
C SER A 165 18.86 -13.78 -7.96
N SER A 166 19.69 -13.25 -8.87
CA SER A 166 20.08 -11.83 -8.91
C SER A 166 18.98 -10.89 -9.41
N GLY A 167 17.84 -11.43 -9.87
CA GLY A 167 16.73 -10.64 -10.37
C GLY A 167 15.64 -11.46 -11.04
N SER A 168 14.79 -10.81 -11.82
CA SER A 168 13.78 -11.45 -12.66
C SER A 168 13.58 -10.68 -13.94
N MET A 169 13.36 -11.37 -15.07
CA MET A 169 12.90 -10.72 -16.31
C MET A 169 11.39 -10.84 -16.41
N ALA A 170 10.72 -9.78 -16.84
CA ALA A 170 9.32 -9.82 -17.25
C ALA A 170 9.12 -9.08 -18.58
N TRP A 171 8.02 -9.35 -19.26
CA TRP A 171 7.58 -8.55 -20.39
C TRP A 171 6.85 -7.30 -19.90
N ASP A 172 7.34 -6.11 -20.24
CA ASP A 172 6.60 -4.88 -20.04
C ASP A 172 5.70 -4.62 -21.26
N ARG A 173 4.39 -4.66 -21.05
CA ARG A 173 3.41 -4.40 -22.11
C ARG A 173 3.35 -2.92 -22.49
N ALA A 174 3.62 -2.00 -21.57
CA ALA A 174 3.52 -0.57 -21.85
C ALA A 174 4.62 -0.11 -22.83
N SER A 175 5.85 -0.62 -22.64
CA SER A 175 6.98 -0.32 -23.52
C SER A 175 7.31 -1.44 -24.54
N ASP A 176 6.46 -2.47 -24.63
CA ASP A 176 6.57 -3.65 -25.50
C ASP A 176 7.99 -4.24 -25.56
N ARG A 177 8.61 -4.44 -24.38
CA ARG A 177 9.99 -4.93 -24.27
C ARG A 177 10.25 -5.76 -23.02
N PRO A 178 11.29 -6.62 -23.01
CA PRO A 178 11.76 -7.27 -21.80
C PRO A 178 12.33 -6.23 -20.83
N VAL A 179 11.96 -6.33 -19.55
CA VAL A 179 12.54 -5.55 -18.46
C VAL A 179 13.15 -6.50 -17.45
N PHE A 180 14.41 -6.25 -17.08
CA PHE A 180 15.09 -6.95 -15.99
C PHE A 180 14.91 -6.15 -14.70
N PHE A 181 14.33 -6.80 -13.71
CA PHE A 181 14.23 -6.31 -12.34
C PHE A 181 15.40 -6.90 -11.56
N GLU A 182 16.45 -6.09 -11.38
CA GLU A 182 17.55 -6.45 -10.49
C GLU A 182 17.03 -6.50 -9.06
N ARG A 183 17.44 -7.52 -8.30
CA ARG A 183 17.13 -7.62 -6.88
C ARG A 183 18.39 -7.35 -6.08
N THR A 184 18.33 -6.33 -5.24
CA THR A 184 19.42 -6.01 -4.33
C THR A 184 19.43 -6.95 -3.12
N ASP A 185 20.62 -7.19 -2.54
CA ASP A 185 20.75 -7.93 -1.28
C ASP A 185 19.95 -7.29 -0.14
N ALA A 186 19.78 -5.97 -0.16
CA ALA A 186 19.00 -5.24 0.82
C ALA A 186 17.51 -5.58 0.72
N GLU A 187 16.93 -5.57 -0.48
CA GLU A 187 15.53 -5.94 -0.72
C GLU A 187 15.27 -7.40 -0.36
N TYR A 188 16.18 -8.31 -0.74
CA TYR A 188 16.06 -9.72 -0.37
C TYR A 188 16.06 -9.90 1.16
N ARG A 189 17.02 -9.28 1.88
CA ARG A 189 17.07 -9.36 3.35
C ARG A 189 15.82 -8.78 3.99
N LEU A 190 15.28 -7.69 3.45
CA LEU A 190 14.05 -7.07 3.94
C LEU A 190 12.85 -8.01 3.80
N VAL A 191 12.61 -8.54 2.59
CA VAL A 191 11.51 -9.47 2.33
C VAL A 191 11.65 -10.74 3.17
N ARG A 192 12.88 -11.26 3.34
CA ARG A 192 13.15 -12.41 4.21
C ARG A 192 12.83 -12.12 5.67
N SER A 193 13.32 -11.00 6.19
CA SER A 193 13.05 -10.57 7.57
C SER A 193 11.55 -10.45 7.84
N ARG A 194 10.78 -9.90 6.88
CA ARG A 194 9.33 -9.80 6.98
C ARG A 194 8.64 -11.16 6.98
N ALA A 195 9.05 -12.06 6.10
CA ALA A 195 8.49 -13.40 6.03
C ALA A 195 8.78 -14.19 7.32
N GLU A 196 9.98 -14.07 7.87
CA GLU A 196 10.36 -14.66 9.16
C GLU A 196 9.51 -14.09 10.32
N ALA A 197 9.34 -12.77 10.37
CA ALA A 197 8.52 -12.10 11.39
C ALA A 197 7.03 -12.49 11.29
N LEU A 198 6.48 -12.56 10.08
CA LEU A 198 5.12 -13.04 9.81
C LEU A 198 4.95 -14.50 10.26
N ALA A 199 5.90 -15.38 9.92
CA ALA A 199 5.88 -16.78 10.31
C ALA A 199 5.96 -16.96 11.84
N HIS A 200 6.70 -16.09 12.54
CA HIS A 200 6.74 -16.02 14.00
C HIS A 200 5.38 -15.59 14.58
N GLN A 201 4.72 -14.57 14.02
CA GLN A 201 3.39 -14.17 14.48
C GLN A 201 2.35 -15.29 14.29
N ALA A 202 2.45 -16.02 13.18
CA ALA A 202 1.59 -17.16 12.88
C ALA A 202 1.83 -18.37 13.80
N SER A 203 3.07 -18.60 14.30
CA SER A 203 3.33 -19.71 15.23
C SER A 203 2.74 -19.48 16.63
N ARG A 204 2.37 -18.23 16.93
CA ARG A 204 1.72 -17.81 18.18
C ARG A 204 0.19 -17.80 18.09
N ALA A 205 -0.40 -18.34 17.01
CA ALA A 205 -1.84 -18.48 16.83
C ALA A 205 -2.21 -19.97 16.85
N THR A 206 -3.40 -20.28 17.38
CA THR A 206 -3.97 -21.63 17.27
C THR A 206 -4.45 -21.86 15.85
N VAL A 207 -4.20 -23.04 15.29
CA VAL A 207 -4.67 -23.39 13.94
C VAL A 207 -6.00 -24.13 14.01
N ALA A 208 -6.95 -23.73 13.18
CA ALA A 208 -8.24 -24.42 13.02
C ALA A 208 -8.52 -24.76 11.55
N ASP A 209 -9.25 -25.85 11.34
CA ASP A 209 -9.71 -26.30 10.03
C ASP A 209 -11.01 -25.60 9.67
N VAL A 210 -11.12 -25.16 8.41
CA VAL A 210 -12.35 -24.62 7.83
C VAL A 210 -13.11 -25.78 7.20
N LYS A 211 -14.39 -25.92 7.54
CA LYS A 211 -15.25 -26.93 6.94
C LYS A 211 -15.80 -26.42 5.61
N ASP A 212 -16.17 -27.32 4.70
CA ASP A 212 -16.85 -26.96 3.46
C ASP A 212 -18.06 -26.07 3.75
N SER A 213 -18.05 -24.85 3.20
CA SER A 213 -19.02 -23.80 3.50
C SER A 213 -19.60 -23.22 2.21
N SER A 214 -20.88 -22.85 2.25
CA SER A 214 -21.56 -22.19 1.13
C SER A 214 -21.64 -20.67 1.29
N LEU A 215 -20.88 -20.06 2.21
CA LEU A 215 -20.95 -18.62 2.54
C LEU A 215 -20.89 -17.72 1.29
N PHE A 216 -20.04 -18.10 0.33
CA PHE A 216 -19.85 -17.37 -0.91
C PHE A 216 -20.47 -18.06 -2.14
N GLY A 217 -21.07 -19.25 -1.95
CA GLY A 217 -21.69 -20.10 -2.98
C GLY A 217 -20.78 -20.35 -4.20
N ASP A 218 -21.38 -20.74 -5.33
CA ASP A 218 -20.67 -20.83 -6.62
C ASP A 218 -20.29 -19.46 -7.22
N SER A 219 -20.72 -18.37 -6.55
CA SER A 219 -20.64 -16.99 -7.08
C SER A 219 -19.23 -16.42 -7.02
N VAL A 220 -18.37 -17.02 -6.20
CA VAL A 220 -16.97 -16.66 -6.04
C VAL A 220 -16.16 -17.80 -6.63
N HIS A 221 -15.88 -17.75 -7.93
CA HIS A 221 -14.87 -18.61 -8.59
C HIS A 221 -13.43 -18.27 -8.16
N VAL A 222 -13.26 -17.49 -7.09
CA VAL A 222 -11.95 -17.31 -6.44
C VAL A 222 -11.59 -18.66 -5.85
N ALA A 223 -10.35 -19.08 -6.05
CA ALA A 223 -9.85 -20.40 -5.69
C ALA A 223 -10.42 -20.85 -4.33
N GLU A 224 -11.07 -22.01 -4.30
CA GLU A 224 -11.71 -22.62 -3.11
C GLU A 224 -10.76 -22.75 -1.90
N ASP A 225 -9.47 -22.49 -2.10
CA ASP A 225 -8.40 -22.56 -1.10
C ASP A 225 -7.80 -21.20 -0.70
N SER A 226 -8.44 -20.07 -1.04
CA SER A 226 -7.81 -18.77 -0.81
C SER A 226 -7.76 -18.42 0.69
N PRO A 227 -6.56 -18.13 1.25
CA PRO A 227 -6.38 -18.00 2.70
C PRO A 227 -7.14 -16.80 3.31
N TRP A 228 -7.37 -15.74 2.54
CA TRP A 228 -8.09 -14.55 3.01
C TRP A 228 -9.61 -14.79 3.10
N LEU A 229 -10.18 -15.65 2.23
CA LEU A 229 -11.58 -16.09 2.35
C LEU A 229 -11.76 -17.06 3.52
N ALA A 230 -10.81 -17.98 3.70
CA ALA A 230 -10.84 -18.96 4.79
C ALA A 230 -10.90 -18.29 6.18
N ALA A 231 -10.33 -17.10 6.35
CA ALA A 231 -10.45 -16.33 7.60
C ALA A 231 -11.89 -15.87 7.87
N ILE A 232 -12.61 -15.42 6.83
CA ILE A 232 -14.02 -15.04 6.95
C ILE A 232 -14.87 -16.27 7.23
N GLU A 233 -14.63 -17.37 6.51
CA GLU A 233 -15.39 -18.61 6.69
C GLU A 233 -15.23 -19.20 8.09
N LEU A 234 -13.99 -19.23 8.60
CA LEU A 234 -13.73 -19.70 9.96
C LEU A 234 -14.44 -18.83 11.00
N ALA A 235 -14.39 -17.50 10.84
CA ALA A 235 -15.05 -16.57 11.74
C ALA A 235 -16.58 -16.78 11.75
N ALA A 236 -17.19 -16.99 10.59
CA ALA A 236 -18.61 -17.30 10.47
C ALA A 236 -18.97 -18.66 11.11
N GLN A 237 -18.21 -19.72 10.82
CA GLN A 237 -18.47 -21.08 11.32
C GLN A 237 -18.40 -21.16 12.85
N GLU A 238 -17.44 -20.45 13.44
CA GLU A 238 -17.19 -20.46 14.89
C GLU A 238 -17.91 -19.31 15.63
N SER A 239 -18.64 -18.45 14.90
CA SER A 239 -19.29 -17.25 15.44
C SER A 239 -18.31 -16.33 16.19
N LEU A 240 -17.11 -16.15 15.64
CA LEU A 240 -16.05 -15.32 16.19
C LEU A 240 -15.92 -14.01 15.42
N THR A 241 -15.38 -12.99 16.08
CA THR A 241 -14.99 -11.73 15.43
C THR A 241 -13.71 -11.95 14.60
N LEU A 242 -13.66 -11.35 13.42
CA LEU A 242 -12.49 -11.33 12.54
C LEU A 242 -11.60 -10.10 12.82
N TRP A 243 -10.33 -10.34 13.16
CA TRP A 243 -9.30 -9.31 13.18
C TRP A 243 -8.53 -9.34 11.86
N CYS A 244 -8.74 -8.33 11.02
CA CYS A 244 -8.19 -8.23 9.66
C CYS A 244 -7.73 -6.80 9.33
N ASP A 245 -6.53 -6.62 8.77
CA ASP A 245 -6.02 -5.30 8.37
C ASP A 245 -6.24 -4.99 6.88
N ASP A 246 -6.83 -5.89 6.09
CA ASP A 246 -7.34 -5.58 4.75
C ASP A 246 -8.79 -5.06 4.82
N VAL A 247 -8.97 -3.76 4.52
CA VAL A 247 -10.28 -3.09 4.59
C VAL A 247 -11.35 -3.74 3.70
N ALA A 248 -10.99 -4.24 2.52
CA ALA A 248 -11.94 -4.83 1.60
C ALA A 248 -12.35 -6.22 2.09
N VAL A 249 -11.44 -6.98 2.71
CA VAL A 249 -11.76 -8.24 3.40
C VAL A 249 -12.70 -7.97 4.59
N ARG A 250 -12.47 -6.93 5.39
CA ARG A 250 -13.38 -6.54 6.47
C ARG A 250 -14.78 -6.17 5.96
N ARG A 251 -14.87 -5.41 4.87
CA ARG A 251 -16.14 -5.06 4.22
C ARG A 251 -16.88 -6.31 3.71
N LEU A 252 -16.16 -7.25 3.11
CA LEU A 252 -16.73 -8.53 2.69
C LEU A 252 -17.20 -9.38 3.88
N ALA A 253 -16.43 -9.44 4.96
CA ALA A 253 -16.82 -10.14 6.18
C ALA A 253 -18.15 -9.58 6.75
N ARG A 254 -18.25 -8.25 6.81
CA ARG A 254 -19.48 -7.57 7.26
C ARG A 254 -20.68 -7.87 6.36
N SER A 255 -20.49 -7.94 5.03
CA SER A 255 -21.60 -8.22 4.09
C SER A 255 -22.20 -9.62 4.26
N VAL A 256 -21.43 -10.56 4.83
CA VAL A 256 -21.90 -11.91 5.17
C VAL A 256 -22.20 -12.09 6.67
N GLY A 257 -22.27 -11.00 7.43
CA GLY A 257 -22.68 -11.00 8.84
C GLY A 257 -21.57 -11.31 9.86
N VAL A 258 -20.30 -11.35 9.44
CA VAL A 258 -19.15 -11.51 10.34
C VAL A 258 -18.72 -10.13 10.85
N LYS A 259 -18.67 -9.97 12.18
CA LYS A 259 -18.08 -8.78 12.80
C LYS A 259 -16.58 -8.75 12.54
N ALA A 260 -16.03 -7.59 12.16
CA ALA A 260 -14.62 -7.44 11.88
C ALA A 260 -14.05 -6.11 12.38
N PHE A 261 -12.78 -6.11 12.77
CA PHE A 261 -12.03 -4.91 13.18
C PHE A 261 -10.57 -4.96 12.71
N SER A 262 -9.93 -3.79 12.62
CA SER A 262 -8.52 -3.60 12.27
C SER A 262 -7.62 -3.46 13.49
N THR A 263 -6.30 -3.58 13.30
CA THR A 263 -5.31 -3.27 14.34
C THR A 263 -5.40 -1.80 14.78
N MET A 264 -5.71 -0.88 13.87
CA MET A 264 -5.93 0.53 14.23
C MET A 264 -7.18 0.72 15.10
N ALA A 265 -8.28 0.06 14.77
CA ALA A 265 -9.48 0.12 15.61
C ALA A 265 -9.24 -0.45 17.03
N LEU A 266 -8.44 -1.52 17.14
CA LEU A 266 -8.03 -2.06 18.43
C LEU A 266 -7.11 -1.12 19.20
N LEU A 267 -6.17 -0.46 18.51
CA LEU A 267 -5.31 0.55 19.12
C LEU A 267 -6.14 1.70 19.67
N ASP A 268 -7.09 2.24 18.91
CA ASP A 268 -7.93 3.35 19.36
C ASP A 268 -8.82 2.96 20.54
N ALA A 269 -9.43 1.77 20.49
CA ALA A 269 -10.17 1.20 21.62
C ALA A 269 -9.29 1.04 22.88
N TRP A 270 -8.02 0.67 22.70
CA TRP A 270 -7.09 0.47 23.81
C TRP A 270 -6.56 1.77 24.39
N SER A 271 -6.14 2.70 23.53
CA SER A 271 -5.69 4.02 23.91
C SER A 271 -6.79 4.81 24.60
N SER A 272 -8.03 4.78 24.09
CA SER A 272 -9.16 5.45 24.73
C SER A 272 -9.39 4.96 26.16
N ALA A 273 -9.41 3.63 26.36
CA ALA A 273 -9.55 3.06 27.70
C ALA A 273 -8.39 3.42 28.64
N ARG A 274 -7.15 3.51 28.12
CA ARG A 274 -5.99 3.95 28.91
C ARG A 274 -6.08 5.42 29.30
N LEU A 275 -6.48 6.29 28.38
CA LEU A 275 -6.66 7.72 28.62
C LEU A 275 -7.77 7.99 29.63
N GLU A 276 -8.89 7.26 29.56
CA GLU A 276 -9.97 7.35 30.56
C GLU A 276 -9.52 6.93 31.96
N SER A 277 -8.60 5.97 32.05
CA SER A 277 -8.05 5.48 33.32
C SER A 277 -6.81 6.25 33.80
N ALA A 278 -6.28 7.20 33.03
CA ALA A 278 -5.04 7.88 33.37
C ALA A 278 -5.24 8.81 34.57
N GLU A 279 -4.41 8.64 35.59
CA GLU A 279 -4.44 9.43 36.83
C GLU A 279 -3.38 10.55 36.81
N SER A 280 -2.46 10.55 35.84
CA SER A 280 -1.36 11.51 35.74
C SER A 280 -1.09 12.00 34.31
N PRO A 281 -0.54 13.22 34.14
CA PRO A 281 -0.09 13.70 32.83
C PRO A 281 0.95 12.79 32.16
N GLU A 282 1.82 12.15 32.94
CA GLU A 282 2.84 11.24 32.43
C GLU A 282 2.23 9.97 31.79
N GLU A 283 1.12 9.47 32.32
CA GLU A 283 0.39 8.34 31.74
C GLU A 283 -0.29 8.71 30.43
N ILE A 284 -0.84 9.93 30.34
CA ILE A 284 -1.43 10.47 29.11
C ILE A 284 -0.35 10.58 28.02
N GLU A 285 0.80 11.18 28.36
CA GLU A 285 1.92 11.32 27.43
C GLU A 285 2.41 9.95 26.92
N ALA A 286 2.54 8.97 27.81
CA ALA A 286 2.95 7.61 27.43
C ALA A 286 1.94 6.90 26.49
N VAL A 287 0.66 7.24 26.53
CA VAL A 287 -0.31 6.75 25.54
C VAL A 287 -0.09 7.41 24.19
N ILE A 288 0.07 8.74 24.18
CA ILE A 288 0.30 9.53 22.96
C ILE A 288 1.59 9.07 22.27
N GLU A 289 2.69 8.96 23.00
CA GLU A 289 3.97 8.48 22.48
C GLU A 289 3.86 7.07 21.87
N SER A 290 3.10 6.16 22.50
CA SER A 290 2.86 4.81 21.98
C SER A 290 2.06 4.84 20.68
N GLN A 291 1.02 5.68 20.59
CA GLN A 291 0.25 5.86 19.35
C GLN A 291 1.11 6.44 18.23
N GLU A 292 1.89 7.47 18.51
CA GLU A 292 2.78 8.10 17.53
C GLU A 292 3.85 7.13 17.01
N ARG A 293 4.40 6.29 17.89
CA ARG A 293 5.39 5.28 17.49
C ARG A 293 4.74 4.20 16.61
N ILE A 294 3.54 3.72 16.94
CA ILE A 294 2.82 2.76 16.10
C ILE A 294 2.49 3.37 14.73
N ALA A 295 1.97 4.60 14.68
CA ALA A 295 1.65 5.27 13.42
C ALA A 295 2.90 5.40 12.52
N ARG A 296 4.07 5.68 13.11
CA ARG A 296 5.35 5.72 12.39
C ARG A 296 5.79 4.35 11.86
N GLU A 297 5.66 3.30 12.66
CA GLU A 297 5.99 1.92 12.24
C GLU A 297 5.09 1.47 11.08
N LEU A 298 3.80 1.77 11.16
CA LEU A 298 2.83 1.50 10.09
C LEU A 298 3.13 2.29 8.81
N LEU A 299 3.43 3.58 8.93
CA LEU A 299 3.82 4.44 7.81
C LEU A 299 5.03 3.85 7.06
N ALA A 300 6.10 3.50 7.79
CA ALA A 300 7.30 2.90 7.20
C ALA A 300 7.01 1.58 6.45
N GLU A 301 5.93 0.91 6.82
CA GLU A 301 5.44 -0.31 6.21
C GLU A 301 4.38 -0.13 5.11
N TYR A 302 4.16 1.12 4.67
CA TYR A 302 3.21 1.49 3.62
C TYR A 302 1.77 1.11 4.00
N VAL A 303 1.50 1.06 5.30
CA VAL A 303 0.15 1.01 5.84
C VAL A 303 -0.38 2.44 5.84
N VAL A 304 -1.44 2.68 5.09
CA VAL A 304 -2.00 4.01 4.82
C VAL A 304 -3.28 4.26 5.61
N ASP A 305 -3.72 5.52 5.60
CA ASP A 305 -4.87 5.99 6.37
C ASP A 305 -4.63 5.74 7.88
N VAL A 306 -3.46 6.22 8.34
CA VAL A 306 -3.02 6.24 9.74
C VAL A 306 -2.76 7.69 10.18
N PRO A 307 -3.05 8.06 11.45
CA PRO A 307 -2.91 9.43 11.92
C PRO A 307 -1.43 9.80 12.07
N VAL A 308 -0.84 10.35 11.02
CA VAL A 308 0.58 10.76 10.98
C VAL A 308 0.72 12.27 10.94
N SER A 309 1.65 12.79 11.74
CA SER A 309 1.97 14.23 11.79
C SER A 309 2.94 14.63 10.67
N THR A 310 2.94 15.92 10.32
CA THR A 310 3.91 16.47 9.35
C THR A 310 5.36 16.20 9.76
N GLN A 311 5.68 16.24 11.06
CA GLN A 311 7.03 15.91 11.53
C GLN A 311 7.41 14.46 11.24
N GLN A 312 6.47 13.52 11.41
CA GLN A 312 6.70 12.11 11.07
C GLN A 312 6.87 11.92 9.57
N LEU A 313 6.08 12.62 8.74
CA LEU A 313 6.23 12.60 7.28
C LEU A 313 7.61 13.11 6.83
N VAL A 314 8.10 14.20 7.43
CA VAL A 314 9.44 14.74 7.14
C VAL A 314 10.53 13.75 7.56
N ALA A 315 10.42 13.15 8.74
CA ALA A 315 11.38 12.14 9.20
C ALA A 315 11.40 10.92 8.26
N GLN A 316 10.22 10.42 7.85
CA GLN A 316 10.11 9.30 6.92
C GLN A 316 10.64 9.66 5.53
N ALA A 317 10.36 10.87 5.02
CA ALA A 317 10.91 11.36 3.77
C ALA A 317 12.44 11.36 3.80
N ALA A 318 13.06 11.81 4.89
CA ALA A 318 14.52 11.76 5.05
C ALA A 318 15.07 10.32 5.05
N THR A 319 14.39 9.39 5.73
CA THR A 319 14.73 7.95 5.70
C THR A 319 14.65 7.37 4.29
N ASP A 320 13.66 7.78 3.50
CA ASP A 320 13.44 7.33 2.13
C ASP A 320 14.30 8.07 1.09
N GLY A 321 15.30 8.84 1.53
CA GLY A 321 16.17 9.61 0.64
C GLY A 321 15.42 10.69 -0.14
N TRP A 322 14.42 11.30 0.48
CA TRP A 322 13.53 12.34 -0.05
C TRP A 322 12.67 11.91 -1.24
N GLN A 323 12.58 10.61 -1.52
CA GLN A 323 11.61 10.09 -2.48
C GLN A 323 10.20 10.12 -1.86
N PRO A 324 9.14 10.40 -2.66
CA PRO A 324 7.75 10.33 -2.21
C PRO A 324 7.28 8.88 -2.10
N ALA A 325 7.95 8.13 -1.24
CA ALA A 325 7.76 6.73 -0.93
C ALA A 325 6.60 6.56 0.06
N ALA A 326 6.84 6.08 1.27
CA ALA A 326 5.79 5.88 2.29
C ALA A 326 5.07 7.20 2.64
N ALA A 327 5.82 8.26 2.90
CA ALA A 327 5.26 9.57 3.25
C ALA A 327 4.55 10.25 2.06
N GLY A 328 5.07 10.09 0.84
CA GLY A 328 4.38 10.55 -0.38
C GLY A 328 3.06 9.82 -0.59
N LEU A 329 3.06 8.50 -0.36
CA LEU A 329 1.86 7.70 -0.43
C LEU A 329 0.82 8.16 0.60
N ALA A 330 1.21 8.42 1.85
CA ALA A 330 0.30 8.90 2.90
C ALA A 330 -0.40 10.21 2.51
N ILE A 331 0.32 11.21 1.98
CA ILE A 331 -0.29 12.49 1.55
C ILE A 331 -1.09 12.38 0.25
N SER A 332 -0.92 11.29 -0.52
CA SER A 332 -1.74 11.00 -1.71
C SER A 332 -3.12 10.43 -1.38
N ARG A 333 -3.37 10.20 -0.09
CA ARG A 333 -4.64 9.70 0.45
C ARG A 333 -5.51 10.86 0.94
N PRO A 334 -6.84 10.77 0.78
CA PRO A 334 -7.74 11.81 1.28
C PRO A 334 -7.74 11.91 2.81
N ALA A 335 -7.54 10.80 3.53
CA ALA A 335 -7.63 10.75 5.00
C ALA A 335 -6.69 11.75 5.69
N TRP A 336 -5.44 11.86 5.22
CA TRP A 336 -4.48 12.82 5.77
C TRP A 336 -4.99 14.27 5.66
N TRP A 337 -5.57 14.65 4.52
CA TRP A 337 -6.10 15.99 4.28
C TRP A 337 -7.32 16.31 5.14
N VAL A 338 -8.17 15.31 5.40
CA VAL A 338 -9.37 15.46 6.23
C VAL A 338 -9.01 15.58 7.71
N TRP A 339 -7.97 14.88 8.17
CA TRP A 339 -7.59 14.86 9.59
C TRP A 339 -6.77 16.07 10.05
N GLN A 340 -6.10 16.79 9.15
CA GLN A 340 -5.35 17.97 9.55
C GLN A 340 -6.26 19.18 9.79
N THR A 341 -5.86 20.02 10.75
CA THR A 341 -6.55 21.29 11.00
C THR A 341 -6.27 22.31 9.91
N ASP A 342 -5.03 22.37 9.41
CA ASP A 342 -4.63 23.23 8.30
C ASP A 342 -3.74 22.45 7.31
N PRO A 343 -4.34 21.57 6.49
CA PRO A 343 -3.60 20.64 5.65
C PRO A 343 -2.70 21.35 4.61
N PHE A 344 -3.06 22.55 4.15
CA PHE A 344 -2.26 23.29 3.19
C PHE A 344 -1.01 23.93 3.82
N VAL A 345 -1.12 24.43 5.05
CA VAL A 345 0.06 24.91 5.81
C VAL A 345 1.01 23.76 6.12
N GLU A 346 0.47 22.63 6.57
CA GLU A 346 1.25 21.42 6.87
C GLU A 346 1.93 20.85 5.62
N PHE A 347 1.19 20.76 4.50
CA PHE A 347 1.76 20.31 3.23
C PHE A 347 2.88 21.23 2.75
N ARG A 348 2.74 22.56 2.92
CA ARG A 348 3.82 23.52 2.61
C ARG A 348 5.05 23.29 3.47
N GLN A 349 4.91 23.04 4.77
CA GLN A 349 6.03 22.73 5.66
C GLN A 349 6.78 21.46 5.21
N LEU A 350 6.05 20.44 4.78
CA LEU A 350 6.64 19.24 4.20
C LEU A 350 7.41 19.56 2.91
N MET A 351 6.82 20.34 2.00
CA MET A 351 7.48 20.77 0.76
C MET A 351 8.75 21.60 1.03
N THR A 352 8.76 22.44 2.07
CA THR A 352 9.97 23.16 2.53
C THR A 352 11.09 22.22 2.96
N ALA A 353 10.74 21.19 3.74
CA ALA A 353 11.70 20.20 4.18
C ALA A 353 12.25 19.40 2.98
N VAL A 354 11.38 18.96 2.07
CA VAL A 354 11.76 18.25 0.83
C VAL A 354 12.69 19.12 -0.01
N ARG A 355 12.42 20.42 -0.16
CA ARG A 355 13.31 21.32 -0.93
C ARG A 355 14.72 21.33 -0.36
N SER A 356 14.80 21.43 0.96
CA SER A 356 16.07 21.49 1.70
C SER A 356 16.84 20.17 1.62
N GLY A 357 16.13 19.05 1.50
CA GLY A 357 16.67 17.71 1.34
C GLY A 357 17.09 17.35 -0.09
N ASP A 358 16.14 17.41 -1.02
CA ASP A 358 16.33 17.16 -2.46
C ASP A 358 15.29 17.93 -3.30
N TYR A 359 15.67 19.13 -3.77
CA TYR A 359 14.87 19.97 -4.67
C TYR A 359 14.30 19.22 -5.88
N LYS A 360 15.04 18.24 -6.43
CA LYS A 360 14.65 17.55 -7.68
C LYS A 360 13.40 16.69 -7.49
N ARG A 361 13.02 16.38 -6.25
CA ARG A 361 11.86 15.55 -5.91
C ARG A 361 10.58 16.36 -5.71
N LEU A 362 10.66 17.68 -5.63
CA LEU A 362 9.47 18.53 -5.41
C LEU A 362 8.32 18.27 -6.38
N PRO A 363 8.54 18.07 -7.70
CA PRO A 363 7.43 17.77 -8.61
C PRO A 363 6.70 16.47 -8.24
N ASP A 364 7.42 15.43 -7.83
CA ASP A 364 6.81 14.15 -7.48
C ASP A 364 6.02 14.24 -6.15
N TRP A 365 6.52 15.02 -5.19
CA TRP A 365 5.81 15.32 -3.93
C TRP A 365 4.58 16.19 -4.15
N GLN A 366 4.66 17.18 -5.05
CA GLN A 366 3.52 18.00 -5.42
C GLN A 366 2.42 17.17 -6.07
N TYR A 367 2.78 16.26 -6.98
CA TYR A 367 1.84 15.33 -7.60
C TYR A 367 1.15 14.44 -6.55
N ALA A 368 1.91 13.90 -5.60
CA ALA A 368 1.34 13.11 -4.50
C ALA A 368 0.34 13.93 -3.66
N GLY A 369 0.70 15.15 -3.25
CA GLY A 369 -0.21 16.03 -2.51
C GLY A 369 -1.45 16.42 -3.29
N MET A 370 -1.30 16.76 -4.58
CA MET A 370 -2.42 17.07 -5.49
C MET A 370 -3.43 15.92 -5.56
N LEU A 371 -2.95 14.68 -5.67
CA LEU A 371 -3.81 13.51 -5.74
C LEU A 371 -4.63 13.33 -4.45
N GLY A 372 -4.01 13.49 -3.28
CA GLY A 372 -4.71 13.39 -2.00
C GLY A 372 -5.71 14.51 -1.78
N ALA A 373 -5.31 15.76 -2.05
CA ALA A 373 -6.16 16.93 -1.88
C ALA A 373 -7.39 16.89 -2.79
N ALA A 374 -7.21 16.48 -4.05
CA ALA A 374 -8.30 16.33 -5.00
C ALA A 374 -9.26 15.20 -4.60
N ARG A 375 -8.74 14.07 -4.09
CA ARG A 375 -9.56 12.96 -3.57
C ARG A 375 -10.32 13.32 -2.30
N ALA A 376 -9.82 14.27 -1.51
CA ALA A 376 -10.50 14.77 -0.31
C ALA A 376 -11.62 15.78 -0.63
N ALA A 377 -11.67 16.31 -1.86
CA ALA A 377 -12.68 17.26 -2.27
C ALA A 377 -14.05 16.57 -2.46
N ALA A 378 -15.12 17.27 -2.04
CA ALA A 378 -16.47 16.71 -2.04
C ALA A 378 -17.10 16.55 -3.44
N THR A 379 -16.65 17.33 -4.43
CA THR A 379 -17.16 17.28 -5.81
C THR A 379 -16.02 17.34 -6.83
N PRO A 380 -16.23 16.85 -8.07
CA PRO A 380 -15.24 16.96 -9.14
C PRO A 380 -14.83 18.41 -9.45
N GLU A 381 -15.76 19.36 -9.35
CA GLU A 381 -15.46 20.79 -9.55
C GLU A 381 -14.56 21.33 -8.43
N ALA A 382 -14.84 20.95 -7.16
CA ALA A 382 -13.99 21.31 -6.03
C ALA A 382 -12.60 20.69 -6.15
N ALA A 383 -12.50 19.44 -6.63
CA ALA A 383 -11.23 18.79 -6.92
C ALA A 383 -10.44 19.57 -7.99
N ARG A 384 -11.09 19.98 -9.07
CA ARG A 384 -10.49 20.79 -10.14
C ARG A 384 -9.95 22.12 -9.60
N ASP A 385 -10.73 22.81 -8.78
CA ASP A 385 -10.34 24.10 -8.19
C ASP A 385 -9.15 23.95 -7.23
N VAL A 386 -9.11 22.87 -6.43
CA VAL A 386 -7.98 22.54 -5.55
C VAL A 386 -6.71 22.24 -6.35
N LEU A 387 -6.81 21.46 -7.43
CA LEU A 387 -5.68 21.16 -8.31
C LEU A 387 -5.10 22.43 -8.95
N ALA A 388 -5.97 23.32 -9.45
CA ALA A 388 -5.56 24.62 -9.99
C ALA A 388 -4.91 25.51 -8.92
N GLY A 389 -5.46 25.54 -7.70
CA GLY A 389 -4.89 26.28 -6.58
C GLY A 389 -3.49 25.79 -6.20
N LEU A 390 -3.31 24.47 -6.06
CA LEU A 390 -2.01 23.86 -5.75
C LEU A 390 -0.98 24.07 -6.87
N ALA A 391 -1.41 24.07 -8.13
CA ALA A 391 -0.53 24.39 -9.25
C ALA A 391 -0.01 25.84 -9.16
N LEU A 392 -0.88 26.79 -8.83
CA LEU A 392 -0.52 28.22 -8.69
C LEU A 392 0.27 28.56 -7.42
N LEU A 393 0.17 27.73 -6.38
CA LEU A 393 1.07 27.82 -5.24
C LEU A 393 2.51 27.42 -5.61
N GLY A 394 2.66 26.59 -6.65
CA GLY A 394 3.94 26.00 -7.03
C GLY A 394 4.50 25.17 -5.87
N TRP A 395 5.81 25.19 -5.71
CA TRP A 395 6.49 24.54 -4.59
C TRP A 395 7.49 25.47 -3.91
N ASN A 396 7.21 26.77 -3.83
CA ASN A 396 8.03 27.76 -3.12
C ASN A 396 7.66 27.87 -1.63
N ASP A 397 8.64 28.12 -0.77
CA ASP A 397 8.43 28.27 0.68
C ASP A 397 7.64 29.53 0.96
N ASP A 398 8.00 30.61 0.29
CA ASP A 398 7.29 31.86 0.42
C ASP A 398 6.13 31.89 -0.56
N LEU A 399 4.96 32.35 -0.08
CA LEU A 399 3.81 32.62 -0.94
C LEU A 399 4.08 33.78 -1.92
N GLN A 400 5.14 34.55 -1.63
CA GLN A 400 5.65 35.68 -2.41
C GLN A 400 7.18 35.70 -2.36
N PRO A 401 7.89 35.99 -3.47
CA PRO A 401 7.36 36.41 -4.76
C PRO A 401 6.72 35.25 -5.56
N GLU A 402 6.06 35.59 -6.67
CA GLU A 402 5.50 34.63 -7.62
C GLU A 402 6.56 33.58 -8.05
N PRO A 403 6.20 32.28 -8.09
CA PRO A 403 7.13 31.24 -8.52
C PRO A 403 7.60 31.39 -9.97
N PRO A 404 8.78 30.84 -10.32
CA PRO A 404 9.24 30.80 -11.71
C PRO A 404 8.20 30.16 -12.63
N PHE A 405 8.10 30.66 -13.87
CA PHE A 405 7.12 30.17 -14.85
C PHE A 405 7.24 28.65 -15.09
N ASP A 406 8.47 28.13 -15.19
CA ASP A 406 8.72 26.69 -15.38
C ASP A 406 8.20 25.83 -14.22
N ASP A 407 8.21 26.35 -12.99
CA ASP A 407 7.68 25.64 -11.82
C ASP A 407 6.15 25.62 -11.83
N LEU A 408 5.52 26.74 -12.21
CA LEU A 408 4.07 26.82 -12.39
C LEU A 408 3.60 25.93 -13.55
N MET A 409 4.38 25.85 -14.62
CA MET A 409 4.11 25.00 -15.79
C MET A 409 4.09 23.52 -15.39
N ARG A 410 5.16 23.04 -14.73
CA ARG A 410 5.21 21.69 -14.18
C ARG A 410 4.11 21.43 -13.15
N GLY A 411 3.75 22.43 -12.35
CA GLY A 411 2.61 22.33 -11.43
C GLY A 411 1.29 22.10 -12.14
N CYS A 412 1.05 22.77 -13.28
CA CYS A 412 -0.14 22.55 -14.09
C CYS A 412 -0.12 21.18 -14.80
N GLU A 413 1.05 20.72 -15.27
CA GLU A 413 1.20 19.37 -15.83
C GLU A 413 0.88 18.29 -14.78
N ASN A 414 1.38 18.45 -13.55
CA ASN A 414 1.05 17.58 -12.42
C ASN A 414 -0.45 17.60 -12.09
N ALA A 415 -1.08 18.78 -12.12
CA ALA A 415 -2.51 18.92 -11.89
C ALA A 415 -3.34 18.17 -12.94
N ARG A 416 -2.98 18.26 -14.21
CA ARG A 416 -3.61 17.49 -15.30
C ARG A 416 -3.44 15.99 -15.11
N ARG A 417 -2.20 15.56 -14.87
CA ARG A 417 -1.89 14.15 -14.60
C ARG A 417 -2.69 13.61 -13.42
N ALA A 418 -2.89 14.41 -12.37
CA ALA A 418 -3.74 14.00 -11.25
C ALA A 418 -5.22 13.92 -11.67
N ALA A 419 -5.73 14.89 -12.41
CA ALA A 419 -7.10 14.91 -12.92
C ALA A 419 -7.43 13.72 -13.84
N GLU A 420 -6.47 13.26 -14.67
CA GLU A 420 -6.64 12.07 -15.53
C GLU A 420 -6.95 10.80 -14.74
N THR A 421 -6.50 10.73 -13.48
CA THR A 421 -6.77 9.58 -12.59
C THR A 421 -8.09 9.69 -11.82
N LEU A 422 -8.83 10.78 -12.01
CA LEU A 422 -10.04 11.11 -11.25
C LEU A 422 -11.23 11.27 -12.19
N GLU A 423 -12.34 10.64 -11.84
CA GLU A 423 -13.53 10.65 -12.68
C GLU A 423 -14.21 12.04 -12.66
N GLY A 424 -14.47 12.60 -13.84
CA GLY A 424 -15.30 13.80 -14.01
C GLY A 424 -14.67 15.14 -13.60
N VAL A 425 -13.39 15.19 -13.24
CA VAL A 425 -12.72 16.43 -12.78
C VAL A 425 -12.53 17.45 -13.92
N GLY A 426 -12.26 16.98 -15.14
CA GLY A 426 -11.94 17.83 -16.29
C GLY A 426 -10.58 18.53 -16.18
N ASP A 427 -10.25 19.42 -17.11
CA ASP A 427 -8.93 20.10 -17.15
C ASP A 427 -8.80 21.19 -16.07
N PRO A 428 -7.87 21.06 -15.10
CA PRO A 428 -7.61 22.07 -14.07
C PRO A 428 -7.13 23.42 -14.62
N VAL A 429 -6.54 23.46 -15.82
CA VAL A 429 -6.07 24.71 -16.44
C VAL A 429 -7.21 25.70 -16.67
N LEU A 430 -8.43 25.21 -16.90
CA LEU A 430 -9.63 26.03 -17.05
C LEU A 430 -10.02 26.76 -15.75
N ALA A 431 -9.58 26.25 -14.59
CA ALA A 431 -9.88 26.83 -13.28
C ALA A 431 -8.81 27.83 -12.79
N LEU A 432 -7.68 28.00 -13.50
CA LEU A 432 -6.59 28.92 -13.08
C LEU A 432 -7.06 30.36 -12.83
N PRO A 433 -7.94 30.98 -13.64
CA PRO A 433 -8.41 32.34 -13.37
C PRO A 433 -9.21 32.44 -12.06
N ALA A 434 -10.02 31.42 -11.74
CA ALA A 434 -10.79 31.37 -10.51
C ALA A 434 -9.88 31.09 -9.30
N ALA A 435 -8.95 30.14 -9.43
CA ALA A 435 -7.95 29.83 -8.42
C ALA A 435 -7.09 31.05 -8.06
N ARG A 436 -6.66 31.83 -9.07
CA ARG A 436 -5.96 33.11 -8.86
C ARG A 436 -6.77 34.08 -8.01
N ALA A 437 -8.06 34.25 -8.33
CA ALA A 437 -8.94 35.16 -7.59
C ALA A 437 -9.14 34.70 -6.14
N THR A 438 -9.17 33.39 -5.89
CA THR A 438 -9.25 32.81 -4.55
C THR A 438 -7.96 33.02 -3.76
N LEU A 439 -6.80 32.77 -4.37
CA LEU A 439 -5.49 33.02 -3.77
C LEU A 439 -5.27 34.51 -3.43
N ALA A 440 -5.74 35.43 -4.26
CA ALA A 440 -5.65 36.86 -3.97
C ALA A 440 -6.42 37.25 -2.69
N LYS A 441 -7.53 36.57 -2.36
CA LYS A 441 -8.29 36.81 -1.12
C LYS A 441 -7.52 36.40 0.14
N THR A 442 -6.55 35.47 -0.01
CA THR A 442 -5.68 35.02 1.09
C THR A 442 -4.33 35.75 1.10
N GLY A 443 -4.17 36.80 0.28
CA GLY A 443 -2.94 37.61 0.21
C GLY A 443 -1.87 37.02 -0.73
N VAL A 444 -2.22 36.03 -1.54
CA VAL A 444 -1.32 35.38 -2.49
C VAL A 444 -1.61 35.92 -3.90
N GLU A 445 -0.87 36.93 -4.31
CA GLU A 445 -0.98 37.53 -5.64
C GLU A 445 -0.24 36.70 -6.71
N ARG A 446 -0.88 36.52 -7.87
CA ARG A 446 -0.30 35.97 -9.09
C ARG A 446 -0.63 36.87 -10.28
N SER A 447 0.35 37.08 -11.16
CA SER A 447 0.24 37.92 -12.35
C SER A 447 -0.83 37.38 -13.29
N GLU A 448 -1.66 38.29 -13.81
CA GLU A 448 -2.61 37.94 -14.86
C GLU A 448 -1.89 37.59 -16.18
N GLU A 449 -0.73 38.20 -16.47
CA GLU A 449 0.08 37.84 -17.63
C GLU A 449 0.57 36.39 -17.53
N VAL A 450 1.04 35.97 -16.35
CA VAL A 450 1.49 34.59 -16.12
C VAL A 450 0.35 33.60 -16.30
N ILE A 451 -0.84 33.86 -15.75
CA ILE A 451 -2.00 32.97 -15.95
C ILE A 451 -2.35 32.83 -17.43
N ARG A 452 -2.38 33.94 -18.19
CA ARG A 452 -2.66 33.89 -19.63
C ARG A 452 -1.61 33.11 -20.40
N ALA A 453 -0.33 33.26 -20.04
CA ALA A 453 0.76 32.50 -20.63
C ALA A 453 0.65 31.00 -20.33
N LEU A 454 0.37 30.61 -19.07
CA LEU A 454 0.17 29.21 -18.69
C LEU A 454 -0.95 28.56 -19.53
N ILE A 455 -2.12 29.22 -19.64
CA ILE A 455 -3.26 28.71 -20.43
C ILE A 455 -2.90 28.59 -21.92
N THR A 456 -2.12 29.55 -22.45
CA THR A 456 -1.74 29.56 -23.86
C THR A 456 -0.78 28.42 -24.19
N ASP A 457 0.25 28.23 -23.35
CA ASP A 457 1.33 27.27 -23.62
C ASP A 457 0.89 25.81 -23.36
N LEU A 458 0.00 25.59 -22.39
CA LEU A 458 -0.55 24.27 -22.08
C LEU A 458 -1.64 23.84 -23.06
N GLY A 459 -2.22 24.76 -23.83
CA GLY A 459 -3.48 24.53 -24.53
C GLY A 459 -4.64 24.25 -23.57
N THR A 460 -5.84 24.03 -24.08
CA THR A 460 -6.99 23.55 -23.29
C THR A 460 -7.57 22.36 -24.02
N ASP A 461 -7.50 21.17 -23.42
CA ASP A 461 -8.26 20.03 -23.91
C ASP A 461 -9.70 20.19 -23.38
N ALA A 462 -10.65 20.30 -24.30
CA ALA A 462 -12.05 20.60 -24.01
C ALA A 462 -12.82 19.37 -23.50
#